data_AF-A0A6A3ZAZ7-F1
#
_entry.id   AF-A0A6A3ZAZ7-F1
#
_cell.length_a   1.000
_cell.length_b   1.000
_cell.length_c   1.000
_cell.angle_alpha   90.00
_cell.angle_beta   90.00
_cell.angle_gamma   90.00
#
_symmetry.space_group_name_H-M   'P 1'
#
loop_
_entity.id
_entity.type
_entity.pdbx_description
1 polymer ?
#
loop_
_entity_poly.entity_id
_entity_poly.type
_entity_poly.pdbx_seq_one_letter_code
_entity_poly.pdbx_strand_id
1 'polypeptide(L)'
;MARKWFQIVGEDDNAVTSTDSVSVDIEDVDTLRIAVKEQFKGSYLAGIAASDLTVFANRAAFDAKQKLSKSSSAVTEFGNDEDHALIVVVKAPTALRLTTQTSYPPFLKKAIEIANVMLTHKGYFELELSADRTTRKNLRDVKVEFRRPEKESLYGWSDRSTTAKVIFVNEVLLQRMETIDQADNSHEYQCIVFVVAATIFHECAHLALRWKNMLDSPSKYDFEVGSYMETKLFKGTCRMKLQQSTRAKSSTKSKRNCGIWTEEMPILDAVIDGKGLHVIRADHLNKFFTPGKLRDKALFPLELTTYPRTKGATALSRR
;
A
#
# COMPACT_ATOMS: atom_id res chain seq x y z
N MET A 1 -4.13 -44.74 2.61
CA MET A 1 -3.40 -43.47 2.45
C MET A 1 -2.08 -43.72 1.77
N ALA A 2 -2.07 -43.50 0.46
CA ALA A 2 -0.83 -43.46 -0.31
C ALA A 2 -0.09 -42.15 -0.01
N ARG A 3 1.24 -42.20 0.01
CA ARG A 3 2.09 -41.02 0.13
C ARG A 3 2.21 -40.36 -1.25
N LYS A 4 2.05 -39.04 -1.32
CA LYS A 4 2.32 -38.26 -2.52
C LYS A 4 3.44 -37.27 -2.28
N TRP A 5 4.49 -37.40 -3.08
CA TRP A 5 5.68 -36.57 -3.05
C TRP A 5 5.51 -35.34 -3.93
N PHE A 6 5.97 -34.21 -3.42
CA PHE A 6 5.94 -32.93 -4.10
C PHE A 6 7.10 -32.04 -3.67
N GLN A 7 7.42 -31.05 -4.50
CA GLN A 7 8.36 -29.99 -4.17
C GLN A 7 7.68 -28.62 -4.30
N ILE A 8 7.91 -27.75 -3.32
CA ILE A 8 7.44 -26.38 -3.39
C ILE A 8 8.48 -25.53 -4.13
N VAL A 9 8.04 -24.86 -5.19
CA VAL A 9 8.87 -23.96 -6.01
C VAL A 9 8.34 -22.54 -5.91
N GLY A 10 9.25 -21.58 -5.82
CA GLY A 10 8.97 -20.15 -5.73
C GLY A 10 8.68 -19.53 -7.09
N GLU A 11 8.37 -18.24 -7.09
CA GLU A 11 8.08 -17.48 -8.32
C GLU A 11 9.33 -17.21 -9.17
N ASP A 12 10.52 -17.38 -8.59
CA ASP A 12 11.84 -17.29 -9.20
C ASP A 12 12.35 -18.63 -9.78
N ASP A 13 11.43 -19.60 -9.92
CA ASP A 13 11.69 -20.97 -10.41
C ASP A 13 12.68 -21.79 -9.53
N ASN A 14 13.06 -21.26 -8.35
CA ASN A 14 13.90 -21.90 -7.35
C ASN A 14 13.08 -22.74 -6.36
N ALA A 15 13.67 -23.83 -5.88
CA ALA A 15 13.07 -24.66 -4.84
C ALA A 15 12.98 -23.88 -3.51
N VAL A 16 11.78 -23.79 -2.94
CA VAL A 16 11.52 -23.21 -1.61
C VAL A 16 11.71 -24.28 -0.53
N THR A 17 11.44 -25.53 -0.87
CA THR A 17 11.65 -26.70 -0.02
C THR A 17 12.42 -27.78 -0.78
N SER A 18 13.06 -28.68 -0.04
CA SER A 18 13.34 -30.02 -0.56
C SER A 18 12.02 -30.74 -0.89
N THR A 19 12.11 -31.86 -1.58
CA THR A 19 10.95 -32.73 -1.79
C THR A 19 10.37 -33.17 -0.44
N ASP A 20 9.06 -33.08 -0.29
CA ASP A 20 8.31 -33.50 0.90
C ASP A 20 7.09 -34.32 0.45
N SER A 21 6.31 -34.84 1.38
CA SER A 21 5.17 -35.67 1.06
C SER A 21 3.98 -35.46 2.00
N VAL A 22 2.79 -35.66 1.43
CA VAL A 22 1.51 -35.71 2.14
C VAL A 22 1.00 -37.14 2.13
N SER A 23 0.45 -37.61 3.24
CA SER A 23 -0.16 -38.95 3.38
C SER A 23 -1.67 -38.84 3.45
N VAL A 24 -2.31 -38.49 2.34
CA VAL A 24 -3.77 -38.34 2.20
C VAL A 24 -4.18 -39.03 0.91
N ASP A 25 -5.40 -39.55 0.83
CA ASP A 25 -5.94 -40.08 -0.42
C ASP A 25 -6.24 -38.88 -1.36
N ILE A 26 -5.36 -38.70 -2.34
CA ILE A 26 -5.39 -37.57 -3.27
C ILE A 26 -5.97 -38.05 -4.60
N GLU A 27 -7.20 -37.64 -4.86
CA GLU A 27 -7.93 -37.99 -6.08
C GLU A 27 -7.68 -37.00 -7.21
N ASP A 28 -7.43 -35.74 -6.87
CA ASP A 28 -7.25 -34.65 -7.82
C ASP A 28 -6.32 -33.53 -7.32
N VAL A 29 -6.05 -32.57 -8.20
CA VAL A 29 -5.20 -31.41 -7.90
C VAL A 29 -5.75 -30.55 -6.76
N ASP A 30 -7.08 -30.44 -6.58
CA ASP A 30 -7.65 -29.61 -5.51
C ASP A 30 -7.38 -30.22 -4.13
N THR A 31 -7.56 -31.54 -4.03
CA THR A 31 -7.29 -32.32 -2.82
C THR A 31 -5.82 -32.23 -2.42
N LEU A 32 -4.92 -32.32 -3.40
CA LEU A 32 -3.48 -32.10 -3.20
C LEU A 32 -3.20 -30.69 -2.66
N ARG A 33 -3.77 -29.66 -3.27
CA ARG A 33 -3.54 -28.26 -2.86
C ARG A 33 -3.98 -28.02 -1.42
N ILE A 34 -5.12 -28.56 -1.02
CA ILE A 34 -5.63 -28.46 0.35
C ILE A 34 -4.68 -29.16 1.32
N ALA A 35 -4.24 -30.38 1.00
CA ALA A 35 -3.31 -31.14 1.85
C ALA A 35 -1.96 -30.43 2.01
N VAL A 36 -1.36 -29.96 0.91
CA VAL A 36 -0.08 -29.21 0.93
C VAL A 36 -0.24 -27.90 1.71
N LYS A 37 -1.35 -27.18 1.50
CA LYS A 37 -1.65 -25.96 2.24
C LYS A 37 -1.74 -26.22 3.74
N GLU A 38 -2.41 -27.28 4.16
CA GLU A 38 -2.57 -27.63 5.57
C GLU A 38 -1.23 -27.97 6.24
N GLN A 39 -0.37 -28.73 5.54
CA GLN A 39 0.98 -29.08 6.02
C GLN A 39 1.87 -27.85 6.24
N PHE A 40 1.80 -26.85 5.36
CA PHE A 40 2.63 -25.63 5.45
C PHE A 40 1.86 -24.38 5.87
N LYS A 41 0.70 -24.53 6.53
CA LYS A 41 -0.17 -23.40 6.90
C LYS A 41 0.53 -22.36 7.78
N GLY A 42 1.50 -22.78 8.57
CA GLY A 42 2.28 -21.95 9.50
C GLY A 42 3.64 -21.49 8.98
N SER A 43 4.02 -21.82 7.74
CA SER A 43 5.35 -21.48 7.18
C SER A 43 5.22 -20.81 5.81
N TYR A 44 5.80 -21.41 4.76
CA TYR A 44 5.94 -20.85 3.42
C TYR A 44 4.60 -20.54 2.75
N LEU A 45 3.52 -21.20 3.18
CA LEU A 45 2.17 -20.98 2.64
C LEU A 45 1.31 -20.09 3.55
N ALA A 46 1.84 -19.50 4.62
CA ALA A 46 1.08 -18.58 5.46
C ALA A 46 0.46 -17.45 4.63
N GLY A 47 -0.84 -17.21 4.78
CA GLY A 47 -1.59 -16.18 4.01
C GLY A 47 -1.86 -16.52 2.53
N ILE A 48 -1.42 -17.67 2.03
CA ILE A 48 -1.66 -18.13 0.65
C ILE A 48 -2.86 -19.08 0.65
N ALA A 49 -3.83 -18.88 -0.24
CA ALA A 49 -4.95 -19.81 -0.39
C ALA A 49 -4.51 -21.08 -1.14
N ALA A 50 -5.07 -22.25 -0.80
CA ALA A 50 -4.80 -23.49 -1.53
C ALA A 50 -5.08 -23.36 -3.03
N SER A 51 -6.12 -22.60 -3.41
CA SER A 51 -6.48 -22.32 -4.80
C SER A 51 -5.43 -21.52 -5.59
N ASP A 52 -4.52 -20.81 -4.91
CA ASP A 52 -3.45 -20.03 -5.54
C ASP A 52 -2.22 -20.87 -5.88
N LEU A 53 -2.13 -22.09 -5.35
CA LEU A 53 -1.07 -23.04 -5.70
C LEU A 53 -1.27 -23.55 -7.13
N THR A 54 -0.21 -23.55 -7.93
CA THR A 54 -0.24 -24.14 -9.27
C THR A 54 0.50 -25.47 -9.25
N VAL A 55 -0.06 -26.51 -9.85
CA VAL A 55 0.52 -27.86 -9.79
C VAL A 55 0.92 -28.32 -11.18
N PHE A 56 2.09 -28.92 -11.28
CA PHE A 56 2.63 -29.55 -12.49
C PHE A 56 2.97 -31.00 -12.18
N ALA A 57 2.93 -31.86 -13.20
CA ALA A 57 3.17 -33.29 -13.06
C ALA A 57 4.57 -33.61 -12.51
N ASN A 58 5.59 -32.87 -12.95
CA ASN A 58 7.00 -33.03 -12.57
C ASN A 58 7.81 -31.79 -13.02
N ARG A 59 9.13 -31.82 -12.83
CA ARG A 59 10.02 -30.71 -13.22
C ARG A 59 10.01 -30.43 -14.73
N ALA A 60 10.00 -31.47 -15.57
CA ALA A 60 9.96 -31.29 -17.03
C ALA A 60 8.66 -30.59 -17.48
N ALA A 61 7.51 -30.98 -16.91
CA ALA A 61 6.23 -30.32 -17.18
C ALA A 61 6.22 -28.87 -16.66
N PHE A 62 6.86 -28.60 -15.52
CA PHE A 62 7.04 -27.25 -15.00
C PHE A 62 7.90 -26.38 -15.93
N ASP A 63 9.02 -26.89 -16.41
CA ASP A 63 9.92 -26.16 -17.33
C ASP A 63 9.24 -25.91 -18.68
N ALA A 64 8.43 -26.87 -19.16
CA ALA A 64 7.56 -26.71 -20.33
C ALA A 64 6.29 -25.85 -20.07
N LYS A 65 6.11 -25.36 -18.83
CA LYS A 65 4.96 -24.57 -18.35
C LYS A 65 3.60 -25.25 -18.61
N GLN A 66 3.56 -26.59 -18.59
CA GLN A 66 2.37 -27.44 -18.76
C GLN A 66 1.68 -27.72 -17.41
N LYS A 67 0.83 -26.78 -16.97
CA LYS A 67 0.09 -26.89 -15.71
C LYS A 67 -1.00 -27.97 -15.76
N LEU A 68 -1.23 -28.66 -14.64
CA LEU A 68 -2.38 -29.54 -14.46
C LEU A 68 -3.66 -28.73 -14.19
N SER A 69 -4.79 -29.21 -14.72
CA SER A 69 -6.11 -28.64 -14.43
C SER A 69 -6.57 -29.02 -13.02
N LYS A 70 -7.49 -28.23 -12.45
CA LYS A 70 -7.96 -28.37 -11.07
C LYS A 70 -8.55 -29.76 -10.75
N SER A 71 -9.27 -30.35 -11.71
CA SER A 71 -9.93 -31.65 -11.58
C SER A 71 -9.13 -32.79 -12.23
N SER A 72 -7.86 -32.57 -12.54
CA SER A 72 -7.04 -33.60 -13.18
C SER A 72 -6.74 -34.71 -12.19
N SER A 73 -7.18 -35.93 -12.51
CA SER A 73 -6.80 -37.14 -11.80
C SER A 73 -5.37 -37.59 -12.11
N ALA A 74 -4.65 -36.91 -13.02
CA ALA A 74 -3.28 -37.25 -13.36
C ALA A 74 -2.34 -37.20 -12.14
N VAL A 75 -2.69 -36.46 -11.09
CA VAL A 75 -1.98 -36.51 -9.80
C VAL A 75 -1.92 -37.91 -9.17
N THR A 76 -2.83 -38.83 -9.54
CA THR A 76 -2.80 -40.22 -9.11
C THR A 76 -1.64 -40.99 -9.76
N GLU A 77 -1.21 -40.59 -10.95
CA GLU A 77 -0.12 -41.22 -11.71
C GLU A 77 1.27 -40.63 -11.38
N PHE A 78 1.33 -39.40 -10.84
CA PHE A 78 2.57 -38.69 -10.49
C PHE A 78 2.81 -38.58 -8.97
N GLY A 79 4.05 -38.25 -8.56
CA GLY A 79 4.39 -38.06 -7.15
C GLY A 79 4.42 -39.35 -6.33
N ASN A 80 4.65 -40.50 -6.95
CA ASN A 80 4.71 -41.80 -6.26
C ASN A 80 6.04 -42.02 -5.51
N ASP A 81 7.08 -41.29 -5.92
CA ASP A 81 8.41 -41.28 -5.33
C ASP A 81 9.03 -39.88 -5.38
N GLU A 82 10.18 -39.73 -4.72
CA GLU A 82 10.87 -38.44 -4.58
C GLU A 82 11.41 -37.89 -5.91
N ASP A 83 11.84 -38.77 -6.83
CA ASP A 83 12.41 -38.39 -8.13
C ASP A 83 11.33 -37.91 -9.11
N HIS A 84 10.11 -38.42 -8.97
CA HIS A 84 8.94 -38.04 -9.77
C HIS A 84 7.95 -37.16 -8.99
N ALA A 85 8.48 -36.36 -8.06
CA ALA A 85 7.68 -35.45 -7.26
C ALA A 85 6.89 -34.44 -8.10
N LEU A 86 5.66 -34.19 -7.68
CA LEU A 86 4.82 -33.12 -8.24
C LEU A 86 5.45 -31.75 -7.94
N ILE A 87 5.38 -30.81 -8.89
CA ILE A 87 5.86 -29.45 -8.64
C ILE A 87 4.68 -28.58 -8.24
N VAL A 88 4.73 -28.06 -7.01
CA VAL A 88 3.75 -27.12 -6.47
C VAL A 88 4.36 -25.72 -6.47
N VAL A 89 3.95 -24.92 -7.44
CA VAL A 89 4.41 -23.54 -7.55
C VAL A 89 3.59 -22.65 -6.66
N VAL A 90 4.29 -21.98 -5.77
CA VAL A 90 3.79 -20.86 -5.00
C VAL A 90 4.10 -19.62 -5.78
N LYS A 91 3.09 -19.09 -6.47
CA LYS A 91 3.19 -17.70 -6.91
C LYS A 91 3.20 -16.87 -5.65
N ALA A 92 4.34 -16.25 -5.34
CA ALA A 92 4.44 -15.34 -4.22
C ALA A 92 3.25 -14.37 -4.31
N PRO A 93 2.57 -14.06 -3.20
CA PRO A 93 1.53 -13.05 -3.25
C PRO A 93 2.15 -11.80 -3.86
N THR A 94 1.62 -11.39 -5.02
CA THR A 94 1.91 -10.14 -5.71
C THR A 94 2.21 -9.06 -4.66
N ALA A 95 3.46 -8.62 -4.47
CA ALA A 95 3.77 -7.71 -3.36
C ALA A 95 2.75 -6.55 -3.26
N LEU A 96 2.27 -6.25 -2.04
CA LEU A 96 1.33 -5.17 -1.77
C LEU A 96 2.03 -3.83 -2.03
N ARG A 97 2.03 -3.40 -3.30
CA ARG A 97 2.74 -2.20 -3.74
C ARG A 97 2.04 -1.55 -4.92
N LEU A 98 2.15 -0.24 -4.97
CA LEU A 98 1.89 0.61 -6.11
C LEU A 98 3.06 0.54 -7.09
N THR A 99 2.77 0.71 -8.38
CA THR A 99 3.78 0.78 -9.45
C THR A 99 4.01 2.23 -9.84
N THR A 100 5.27 2.65 -9.92
CA THR A 100 5.61 3.97 -10.45
C THR A 100 5.52 3.98 -11.98
N GLN A 101 4.96 5.04 -12.55
CA GLN A 101 4.97 5.24 -14.00
C GLN A 101 6.22 6.03 -14.41
N THR A 102 6.73 5.76 -15.62
CA THR A 102 7.88 6.48 -16.18
C THR A 102 7.62 7.98 -16.30
N SER A 103 6.39 8.36 -16.64
CA SER A 103 5.90 9.74 -16.78
C SER A 103 5.78 10.52 -15.47
N TYR A 104 5.79 9.86 -14.30
CA TYR A 104 5.62 10.57 -13.04
C TYR A 104 6.81 11.48 -12.71
N PRO A 105 6.55 12.68 -12.14
CA PRO A 105 7.62 13.56 -11.67
C PRO A 105 8.41 12.89 -10.53
N PRO A 106 9.69 13.26 -10.34
CA PRO A 106 10.56 12.61 -9.34
C PRO A 106 9.98 12.59 -7.92
N PHE A 107 9.38 13.70 -7.47
CA PHE A 107 8.79 13.79 -6.13
C PHE A 107 7.62 12.81 -5.94
N LEU A 108 6.80 12.58 -6.96
CA LEU A 108 5.69 11.62 -6.90
C LEU A 108 6.22 10.18 -6.88
N LYS A 109 7.27 9.88 -7.65
CA LYS A 109 7.95 8.57 -7.57
C LYS A 109 8.46 8.32 -6.15
N LYS A 110 9.03 9.34 -5.51
CA LYS A 110 9.48 9.26 -4.12
C LYS A 110 8.32 9.10 -3.13
N ALA A 111 7.21 9.83 -3.33
CA ALA A 111 6.02 9.68 -2.50
C ALA A 111 5.42 8.25 -2.60
N ILE A 112 5.39 7.67 -3.80
CA ILE A 112 4.95 6.28 -4.03
C ILE A 112 5.89 5.28 -3.34
N GLU A 113 7.20 5.51 -3.40
CA GLU A 113 8.18 4.69 -2.68
C GLU A 113 7.89 4.68 -1.16
N ILE A 114 7.68 5.86 -0.57
CA ILE A 114 7.34 6.01 0.85
C ILE A 114 5.99 5.34 1.16
N ALA A 115 4.96 5.56 0.32
CA ALA A 115 3.65 4.93 0.49
C ALA A 115 3.74 3.40 0.45
N ASN A 116 4.61 2.82 -0.38
CA ASN A 116 4.86 1.38 -0.41
C ASN A 116 5.48 0.86 0.89
N VAL A 117 6.32 1.65 1.57
CA VAL A 117 6.81 1.32 2.91
C VAL A 117 5.67 1.36 3.93
N MET A 118 4.77 2.36 3.83
CA MET A 118 3.59 2.47 4.69
C MET A 118 2.63 1.28 4.52
N LEU A 119 2.36 0.86 3.28
CA LEU A 119 1.52 -0.29 2.94
C LEU A 119 2.04 -1.60 3.54
N THR A 120 3.36 -1.77 3.58
CA THR A 120 4.00 -3.03 4.02
C THR A 120 4.39 -3.02 5.50
N HIS A 121 4.34 -1.88 6.18
CA HIS A 121 4.76 -1.77 7.58
C HIS A 121 3.96 -2.70 8.50
N LYS A 122 4.66 -3.65 9.13
CA LYS A 122 4.11 -4.66 10.06
C LYS A 122 2.89 -5.43 9.53
N GLY A 123 2.65 -5.42 8.22
CA GLY A 123 1.47 -6.03 7.60
C GLY A 123 0.12 -5.43 8.04
N TYR A 124 0.08 -4.25 8.65
CA TYR A 124 -1.19 -3.69 9.16
C TYR A 124 -2.24 -3.53 8.08
N PHE A 125 -1.85 -3.02 6.91
CA PHE A 125 -2.78 -2.84 5.79
C PHE A 125 -3.40 -4.17 5.35
N GLU A 126 -2.59 -5.22 5.27
CA GLU A 126 -3.05 -6.54 4.89
C GLU A 126 -3.99 -7.15 5.93
N LEU A 127 -3.62 -7.09 7.20
CA LEU A 127 -4.39 -7.66 8.31
C LEU A 127 -5.73 -6.95 8.51
N GLU A 128 -5.72 -5.60 8.59
CA GLU A 128 -6.90 -4.80 8.92
C GLU A 128 -7.92 -4.80 7.78
N LEU A 129 -7.46 -4.70 6.53
CA LEU A 129 -8.34 -4.63 5.35
C LEU A 129 -8.54 -5.99 4.68
N SER A 130 -7.95 -7.06 5.24
CA SER A 130 -7.91 -8.40 4.66
C SER A 130 -7.41 -8.38 3.20
N ALA A 131 -6.39 -7.58 2.90
CA ALA A 131 -5.95 -7.31 1.53
C ALA A 131 -5.54 -8.61 0.82
N ASP A 132 -6.34 -9.02 -0.16
CA ASP A 132 -6.19 -10.31 -0.82
C ASP A 132 -5.40 -10.18 -2.14
N ARG A 133 -5.40 -11.25 -2.93
CA ARG A 133 -4.78 -11.25 -4.26
C ARG A 133 -5.37 -10.20 -5.20
N THR A 134 -6.67 -9.92 -5.11
CA THR A 134 -7.36 -8.90 -5.91
C THR A 134 -6.86 -7.52 -5.52
N THR A 135 -6.79 -7.21 -4.21
CA THR A 135 -6.23 -5.94 -3.73
C THR A 135 -4.80 -5.74 -4.23
N ARG A 136 -3.94 -6.74 -4.06
CA ARG A 136 -2.54 -6.70 -4.50
C ARG A 136 -2.40 -6.48 -6.01
N LYS A 137 -3.24 -7.15 -6.81
CA LYS A 137 -3.27 -6.97 -8.27
C LYS A 137 -3.70 -5.56 -8.63
N ASN A 138 -4.80 -5.08 -8.05
CA ASN A 138 -5.35 -3.77 -8.38
C ASN A 138 -4.42 -2.62 -7.97
N LEU A 139 -3.72 -2.71 -6.83
CA LEU A 139 -2.73 -1.70 -6.42
C LEU A 139 -1.64 -1.46 -7.48
N ARG A 140 -1.23 -2.49 -8.23
CA ARG A 140 -0.24 -2.31 -9.30
C ARG A 140 -0.75 -1.49 -10.47
N ASP A 141 -2.06 -1.49 -10.67
CA ASP A 141 -2.74 -0.77 -11.75
C ASP A 141 -3.20 0.63 -11.29
N VAL A 142 -3.05 0.97 -10.01
CA VAL A 142 -3.46 2.28 -9.49
C VAL A 142 -2.59 3.37 -10.10
N LYS A 143 -3.26 4.39 -10.65
CA LYS A 143 -2.65 5.62 -11.13
C LYS A 143 -2.80 6.72 -10.09
N VAL A 144 -1.88 7.67 -10.10
CA VAL A 144 -1.95 8.89 -9.31
C VAL A 144 -1.97 10.06 -10.29
N GLU A 145 -3.02 10.86 -10.23
CA GLU A 145 -3.23 12.03 -11.10
C GLU A 145 -3.41 13.28 -10.26
N PHE A 146 -2.91 14.42 -10.75
CA PHE A 146 -3.17 15.72 -10.12
C PHE A 146 -4.41 16.34 -10.73
N ARG A 147 -5.36 16.79 -9.89
CA ARG A 147 -6.57 17.47 -10.34
C ARG A 147 -6.96 18.58 -9.39
N ARG A 148 -7.73 19.55 -9.90
CA ARG A 148 -8.46 20.51 -9.07
C ARG A 148 -9.34 19.77 -8.09
N PRO A 149 -9.27 20.10 -6.79
CA PRO A 149 -10.04 19.41 -5.78
C PRO A 149 -11.54 19.59 -6.05
N GLU A 150 -12.28 18.48 -5.97
CA GLU A 150 -13.71 18.53 -5.72
C GLU A 150 -13.94 19.13 -4.33
N LYS A 151 -15.08 19.82 -4.11
CA LYS A 151 -15.39 20.46 -2.83
C LYS A 151 -15.11 19.48 -1.68
N GLU A 152 -14.39 19.94 -0.65
CA GLU A 152 -14.06 19.23 0.59
C GLU A 152 -12.84 18.28 0.55
N SER A 153 -12.32 17.90 -0.63
CA SER A 153 -11.13 17.02 -0.73
C SER A 153 -9.83 17.81 -0.69
N LEU A 154 -9.27 18.03 0.51
CA LEU A 154 -8.10 18.90 0.68
C LEU A 154 -6.80 18.38 0.06
N TYR A 155 -6.50 17.08 0.22
CA TYR A 155 -5.20 16.52 -0.19
C TYR A 155 -5.32 15.55 -1.36
N GLY A 156 -6.38 14.73 -1.38
CA GLY A 156 -6.63 13.77 -2.43
C GLY A 156 -7.96 13.07 -2.20
N TRP A 157 -8.39 12.32 -3.22
CA TRP A 157 -9.61 11.52 -3.22
C TRP A 157 -9.51 10.42 -4.27
N SER A 158 -10.52 9.56 -4.32
CA SER A 158 -10.65 8.51 -5.32
C SER A 158 -12.13 8.27 -5.62
N ASP A 159 -12.46 7.82 -6.82
CA ASP A 159 -13.85 7.60 -7.22
C ASP A 159 -14.54 6.55 -6.34
N ARG A 160 -15.80 6.79 -5.98
CA ARG A 160 -16.65 5.83 -5.25
C ARG A 160 -17.16 4.72 -6.18
N SER A 161 -16.24 3.93 -6.71
CA SER A 161 -16.53 2.82 -7.63
C SER A 161 -15.71 1.58 -7.29
N THR A 162 -16.29 0.40 -7.50
CA THR A 162 -15.61 -0.90 -7.39
C THR A 162 -14.54 -1.12 -8.47
N THR A 163 -14.54 -0.29 -9.52
CA THR A 163 -13.56 -0.30 -10.61
C THR A 163 -12.55 0.84 -10.51
N ALA A 164 -12.62 1.66 -9.45
CA ALA A 164 -11.72 2.78 -9.27
C ALA A 164 -10.26 2.32 -9.22
N LYS A 165 -9.43 2.95 -10.04
CA LYS A 165 -7.98 2.69 -10.14
C LYS A 165 -7.17 3.98 -10.22
N VAL A 166 -7.76 5.11 -9.83
CA VAL A 166 -7.09 6.40 -9.85
C VAL A 166 -7.23 7.04 -8.47
N ILE A 167 -6.10 7.49 -7.94
CA ILE A 167 -6.03 8.38 -6.79
C ILE A 167 -5.77 9.78 -7.36
N PHE A 168 -6.68 10.70 -7.06
CA PHE A 168 -6.51 12.10 -7.37
C PHE A 168 -5.80 12.78 -6.20
N VAL A 169 -4.76 13.54 -6.49
CA VAL A 169 -4.05 14.41 -5.54
C VAL A 169 -4.35 15.85 -5.91
N ASN A 170 -4.53 16.71 -4.92
CA ASN A 170 -4.82 18.12 -5.14
C ASN A 170 -3.70 18.78 -5.97
N GLU A 171 -4.05 19.35 -7.12
CA GLU A 171 -3.09 19.97 -8.05
C GLU A 171 -2.27 21.13 -7.45
N VAL A 172 -2.77 21.77 -6.38
CA VAL A 172 -2.04 22.83 -5.66
C VAL A 172 -0.71 22.31 -5.12
N LEU A 173 -0.60 21.01 -4.79
CA LEU A 173 0.65 20.39 -4.40
C LEU A 173 1.66 20.34 -5.53
N LEU A 174 1.20 20.00 -6.74
CA LEU A 174 2.06 19.97 -7.92
C LEU A 174 2.54 21.38 -8.27
N GLN A 175 1.63 22.35 -8.29
CA GLN A 175 1.94 23.76 -8.51
C GLN A 175 2.97 24.26 -7.49
N ARG A 176 2.78 23.95 -6.19
CA ARG A 176 3.74 24.32 -5.15
C ARG A 176 5.11 23.70 -5.40
N MET A 177 5.16 22.43 -5.81
CA MET A 177 6.40 21.74 -6.16
C MET A 177 7.15 22.40 -7.31
N GLU A 178 6.46 23.01 -8.27
CA GLU A 178 7.06 23.76 -9.39
C GLU A 178 7.67 25.09 -8.94
N THR A 179 7.18 25.66 -7.82
CA THR A 179 7.67 26.95 -7.29
C THR A 179 8.81 26.84 -6.28
N ILE A 180 8.99 25.68 -5.64
CA ILE A 180 10.04 25.49 -4.63
C ILE A 180 11.30 24.90 -5.26
N ASP A 181 12.46 25.26 -4.71
CA ASP A 181 13.72 24.67 -5.13
C ASP A 181 13.77 23.19 -4.73
N GLN A 182 13.71 22.30 -5.73
CA GLN A 182 13.75 20.85 -5.55
C GLN A 182 15.17 20.32 -5.38
N ALA A 183 16.20 21.09 -5.76
CA ALA A 183 17.59 20.62 -5.79
C ALA A 183 18.14 20.28 -4.39
N ASP A 184 17.59 20.93 -3.35
CA ASP A 184 18.16 20.89 -2.00
C ASP A 184 17.44 19.96 -1.02
N ASN A 185 16.43 19.20 -1.46
CA ASN A 185 15.54 18.47 -0.54
C ASN A 185 15.07 19.37 0.61
N SER A 186 14.63 20.60 0.29
CA SER A 186 14.19 21.56 1.29
C SER A 186 13.16 20.96 2.25
N HIS A 187 13.08 21.47 3.47
CA HIS A 187 12.10 20.98 4.46
C HIS A 187 10.66 21.01 3.91
N GLU A 188 10.33 22.06 3.15
CA GLU A 188 9.03 22.19 2.47
C GLU A 188 8.83 21.09 1.41
N TYR A 189 9.82 20.82 0.57
CA TYR A 189 9.79 19.70 -0.39
C TYR A 189 9.53 18.36 0.31
N GLN A 190 10.21 18.11 1.42
CA GLN A 190 10.06 16.86 2.16
C GLN A 190 8.67 16.73 2.80
N CYS A 191 8.14 17.84 3.33
CA CYS A 191 6.79 17.88 3.88
C CYS A 191 5.74 17.56 2.81
N ILE A 192 5.88 18.13 1.60
CA ILE A 192 5.00 17.84 0.46
C ILE A 192 5.05 16.36 0.10
N VAL A 193 6.25 15.83 -0.14
CA VAL A 193 6.42 14.43 -0.56
C VAL A 193 5.85 13.46 0.47
N PHE A 194 6.07 13.72 1.77
CA PHE A 194 5.54 12.88 2.83
C PHE A 194 4.01 12.94 2.93
N VAL A 195 3.40 14.12 2.82
CA VAL A 195 1.93 14.27 2.86
C VAL A 195 1.28 13.64 1.63
N VAL A 196 1.89 13.76 0.45
CA VAL A 196 1.43 13.05 -0.76
C VAL A 196 1.51 11.54 -0.53
N ALA A 197 2.59 11.03 0.06
CA ALA A 197 2.72 9.61 0.40
C ALA A 197 1.64 9.14 1.38
N ALA A 198 1.39 9.90 2.45
CA ALA A 198 0.33 9.62 3.42
C ALA A 198 -1.05 9.66 2.78
N THR A 199 -1.29 10.60 1.86
CA THR A 199 -2.54 10.70 1.09
C THR A 199 -2.74 9.50 0.17
N ILE A 200 -1.69 9.06 -0.54
CA ILE A 200 -1.74 7.86 -1.37
C ILE A 200 -2.05 6.62 -0.51
N PHE A 201 -1.39 6.47 0.64
CA PHE A 201 -1.64 5.38 1.58
C PHE A 201 -3.09 5.39 2.11
N HIS A 202 -3.60 6.56 2.47
CA HIS A 202 -4.98 6.78 2.90
C HIS A 202 -5.98 6.34 1.82
N GLU A 203 -5.82 6.82 0.58
CA GLU A 203 -6.72 6.49 -0.52
C GLU A 203 -6.62 5.02 -0.96
N CYS A 204 -5.44 4.40 -0.80
CA CYS A 204 -5.31 2.95 -1.00
C CYS A 204 -6.23 2.16 -0.06
N ALA A 205 -6.43 2.62 1.17
CA ALA A 205 -7.32 1.95 2.13
C ALA A 205 -8.78 1.98 1.65
N HIS A 206 -9.25 3.14 1.17
CA HIS A 206 -10.57 3.28 0.56
C HIS A 206 -10.74 2.38 -0.66
N LEU A 207 -9.77 2.40 -1.59
CA LEU A 207 -9.79 1.55 -2.78
C LEU A 207 -9.83 0.05 -2.43
N ALA A 208 -9.07 -0.38 -1.41
CA ALA A 208 -9.05 -1.77 -0.96
C ALA A 208 -10.42 -2.26 -0.48
N LEU A 209 -11.22 -1.40 0.18
CA LEU A 209 -12.60 -1.71 0.53
C LEU A 209 -13.53 -1.70 -0.70
N ARG A 210 -13.38 -0.72 -1.59
CA ARG A 210 -14.23 -0.58 -2.79
C ARG A 210 -14.10 -1.77 -3.73
N TRP A 211 -12.89 -2.31 -3.91
CA TRP A 211 -12.68 -3.53 -4.70
C TRP A 211 -13.34 -4.78 -4.11
N LYS A 212 -13.83 -4.70 -2.87
CA LYS A 212 -14.63 -5.73 -2.19
C LYS A 212 -16.11 -5.37 -2.12
N ASN A 213 -16.55 -4.45 -2.98
CA ASN A 213 -17.93 -3.96 -3.05
C ASN A 213 -18.40 -3.23 -1.78
N MET A 214 -17.46 -2.68 -0.98
CA MET A 214 -17.75 -1.78 0.14
C MET A 214 -17.45 -0.34 -0.29
N LEU A 215 -18.46 0.36 -0.80
CA LEU A 215 -18.30 1.71 -1.36
C LEU A 215 -18.02 2.78 -0.29
N ASP A 216 -18.64 2.62 0.87
CA ASP A 216 -18.46 3.47 2.05
C ASP A 216 -17.70 2.71 3.13
N SER A 217 -16.97 3.45 3.96
CA SER A 217 -16.20 2.89 5.07
C SER A 217 -17.15 2.34 6.16
N PRO A 218 -17.00 1.06 6.57
CA PRO A 218 -17.76 0.51 7.69
C PRO A 218 -17.56 1.27 9.01
N SER A 219 -18.55 1.19 9.90
CA SER A 219 -18.52 1.82 11.23
C SER A 219 -17.36 1.36 12.11
N LYS A 220 -16.83 0.14 11.91
CA LYS A 220 -15.63 -0.34 12.61
C LYS A 220 -14.36 0.47 12.35
N TYR A 221 -14.38 1.33 11.33
CA TYR A 221 -13.31 2.28 11.00
C TYR A 221 -13.75 3.73 11.22
N ASP A 222 -14.74 3.96 12.09
CA ASP A 222 -15.31 5.29 12.35
C ASP A 222 -15.81 5.99 11.08
N PHE A 223 -16.28 5.19 10.10
CA PHE A 223 -16.73 5.66 8.78
C PHE A 223 -15.64 6.34 7.92
N GLU A 224 -14.35 6.19 8.27
CA GLU A 224 -13.23 6.75 7.53
C GLU A 224 -12.00 5.82 7.60
N VAL A 225 -11.94 4.84 6.68
CA VAL A 225 -10.90 3.79 6.71
C VAL A 225 -9.49 4.34 6.49
N GLY A 226 -9.33 5.42 5.71
CA GLY A 226 -8.02 5.99 5.46
C GLY A 226 -7.40 6.58 6.74
N SER A 227 -8.18 7.31 7.52
CA SER A 227 -7.84 7.93 8.80
C SER A 227 -7.63 6.89 9.88
N TYR A 228 -8.42 5.80 9.86
CA TYR A 228 -8.18 4.63 10.69
C TYR A 228 -6.79 4.03 10.41
N MET A 229 -6.46 3.81 9.13
CA MET A 229 -5.17 3.26 8.73
C MET A 229 -3.99 4.20 9.05
N GLU A 230 -4.15 5.51 8.83
CA GLU A 230 -3.18 6.51 9.27
C GLU A 230 -3.00 6.49 10.79
N THR A 231 -4.08 6.38 11.55
CA THR A 231 -4.02 6.32 13.02
C THR A 231 -3.26 5.08 13.51
N LYS A 232 -3.43 3.93 12.85
CA LYS A 232 -2.66 2.72 13.15
C LYS A 232 -1.17 2.91 12.92
N LEU A 233 -0.80 3.66 11.88
CA LEU A 233 0.60 3.85 11.48
C LEU A 233 1.28 5.00 12.24
N PHE A 234 0.62 6.15 12.36
CA PHE A 234 1.18 7.40 12.87
C PHE A 234 0.69 7.76 14.28
N LYS A 235 -0.30 7.06 14.83
CA LYS A 235 -1.05 7.44 16.04
C LYS A 235 -1.83 8.76 15.89
N GLY A 236 -2.26 9.06 14.66
CA GLY A 236 -3.12 10.17 14.29
C GLY A 236 -3.23 10.30 12.77
N THR A 237 -3.76 11.42 12.29
CA THR A 237 -3.91 11.73 10.85
C THR A 237 -2.87 12.74 10.40
N CYS A 238 -2.25 12.52 9.24
CA CYS A 238 -1.27 13.39 8.64
C CYS A 238 -1.93 14.62 8.00
N ARG A 239 -1.36 15.80 8.27
CA ARG A 239 -1.83 17.10 7.77
C ARG A 239 -0.66 18.00 7.44
N MET A 240 -0.94 19.05 6.67
CA MET A 240 -0.02 20.15 6.44
C MET A 240 -0.30 21.32 7.38
N LYS A 241 0.77 21.91 7.89
CA LYS A 241 0.78 23.23 8.52
C LYS A 241 1.15 24.27 7.46
N LEU A 242 0.21 25.15 7.14
CA LEU A 242 0.38 26.19 6.12
C LEU A 242 0.52 27.56 6.76
N GLN A 243 1.33 28.43 6.16
CA GLN A 243 1.36 29.85 6.49
C GLN A 243 0.31 30.59 5.64
N GLN A 244 -0.67 31.22 6.28
CA GLN A 244 -1.65 32.05 5.58
C GLN A 244 -0.97 33.31 5.04
N SER A 245 -1.29 33.65 3.80
CA SER A 245 -0.84 34.89 3.18
C SER A 245 -1.40 36.09 3.95
N THR A 246 -0.51 36.97 4.40
CA THR A 246 -0.87 38.25 5.03
C THR A 246 -1.39 39.28 4.02
N ARG A 247 -1.41 38.96 2.72
CA ARG A 247 -1.71 39.90 1.63
C ARG A 247 -3.20 40.13 1.37
N ALA A 248 -4.10 39.44 2.07
CA ALA A 248 -5.54 39.71 1.99
C ALA A 248 -5.94 40.98 2.78
N LYS A 249 -5.50 42.15 2.29
CA LYS A 249 -6.14 43.44 2.60
C LYS A 249 -7.26 43.68 1.59
N SER A 250 -8.46 43.18 1.88
CA SER A 250 -9.72 43.67 1.29
C SER A 250 -10.85 43.19 2.20
N SER A 251 -11.40 44.05 3.06
CA SER A 251 -12.45 45.03 2.76
C SER A 251 -13.74 44.40 2.22
N THR A 252 -14.25 43.36 2.88
CA THR A 252 -15.67 43.18 3.21
C THR A 252 -15.83 41.87 3.98
N LYS A 253 -16.82 41.82 4.87
CA LYS A 253 -17.22 40.65 5.67
C LYS A 253 -17.62 39.46 4.79
N SER A 254 -16.65 38.79 4.16
CA SER A 254 -16.84 37.45 3.59
C SER A 254 -16.57 36.43 4.70
N LYS A 255 -17.59 36.20 5.52
CA LYS A 255 -17.68 35.00 6.36
C LYS A 255 -17.77 33.79 5.43
N ARG A 256 -16.64 33.22 4.96
CA ARG A 256 -16.46 31.82 4.49
C ARG A 256 -15.14 31.51 3.78
N ASN A 257 -14.24 32.47 3.53
CA ASN A 257 -12.96 32.18 2.86
C ASN A 257 -11.85 31.61 3.78
N CYS A 258 -12.18 31.09 4.97
CA CYS A 258 -11.30 30.16 5.67
C CYS A 258 -11.32 28.82 4.92
N GLY A 259 -10.35 28.55 4.04
CA GLY A 259 -10.10 27.17 3.62
C GLY A 259 -9.58 26.92 2.20
N ILE A 260 -9.38 27.93 1.36
CA ILE A 260 -8.82 27.70 0.02
C ILE A 260 -7.30 27.78 0.12
N TRP A 261 -6.66 26.61 0.10
CA TRP A 261 -5.22 26.48 -0.08
C TRP A 261 -4.84 26.92 -1.49
N THR A 262 -3.83 27.78 -1.60
CA THR A 262 -3.28 28.25 -2.88
C THR A 262 -1.80 27.88 -3.00
N GLU A 263 -1.28 27.83 -4.23
CA GLU A 263 0.13 27.56 -4.53
C GLU A 263 1.10 28.57 -3.90
N GLU A 264 0.61 29.76 -3.57
CA GLU A 264 1.38 30.83 -2.91
C GLU A 264 1.57 30.59 -1.41
N MET A 265 0.80 29.71 -0.77
CA MET A 265 0.87 29.48 0.67
C MET A 265 2.02 28.53 1.02
N PRO A 266 3.06 28.99 1.75
CA PRO A 266 4.16 28.13 2.16
C PRO A 266 3.70 27.03 3.11
N ILE A 267 4.24 25.84 2.92
CA ILE A 267 4.09 24.71 3.83
C ILE A 267 5.24 24.73 4.81
N LEU A 268 4.90 24.89 6.09
CA LEU A 268 5.88 25.01 7.16
C LEU A 268 6.30 23.65 7.70
N ASP A 269 5.33 22.75 7.90
CA ASP A 269 5.56 21.46 8.56
C ASP A 269 4.54 20.41 8.09
N ALA A 270 4.95 19.14 8.14
CA ALA A 270 4.03 18.00 8.18
C ALA A 270 3.70 17.67 9.65
N VAL A 271 2.41 17.55 9.96
CA VAL A 271 1.92 17.37 11.32
C VAL A 271 1.03 16.15 11.44
N ILE A 272 1.01 15.55 12.63
CA ILE A 272 0.10 14.47 13.00
C ILE A 272 -0.95 15.05 13.96
N ASP A 273 -2.23 14.93 13.60
CA ASP A 273 -3.36 15.24 14.48
C ASP A 273 -3.93 13.96 15.08
N GLY A 274 -3.70 13.77 16.38
CA GLY A 274 -4.18 12.63 17.18
C GLY A 274 -4.63 13.11 18.56
N LYS A 275 -3.85 12.81 19.61
CA LYS A 275 -4.06 13.36 20.97
C LYS A 275 -3.53 14.80 21.12
N GLY A 276 -3.71 15.61 20.08
CA GLY A 276 -3.06 16.90 19.89
C GLY A 276 -2.33 16.99 18.56
N LEU A 277 -1.92 18.21 18.19
CA LEU A 277 -1.09 18.46 17.02
C LEU A 277 0.38 18.31 17.38
N HIS A 278 1.09 17.51 16.59
CA HIS A 278 2.52 17.32 16.71
C HIS A 278 3.21 17.46 15.35
N VAL A 279 4.41 18.03 15.33
CA VAL A 279 5.21 18.17 14.11
C VAL A 279 6.09 16.94 13.94
N ILE A 280 6.20 16.42 12.72
CA ILE A 280 7.22 15.40 12.39
C ILE A 280 8.56 16.10 12.39
N ARG A 281 9.52 15.64 13.21
CA ARG A 281 10.83 16.30 13.27
C ARG A 281 11.52 16.26 11.91
N ALA A 282 12.15 17.37 11.52
CA ALA A 282 12.84 17.48 10.23
C ALA A 282 13.94 16.42 10.05
N ASP A 283 14.71 16.10 11.09
CA ASP A 283 15.73 15.05 11.05
C ASP A 283 15.15 13.64 10.90
N HIS A 284 13.94 13.40 11.41
CA HIS A 284 13.22 12.15 11.16
C HIS A 284 12.65 12.11 9.74
N LEU A 285 12.13 13.24 9.24
CA LEU A 285 11.64 13.36 7.87
C LEU A 285 12.74 13.10 6.84
N ASN A 286 13.95 13.61 7.08
CA ASN A 286 15.16 13.35 6.29
C ASN A 286 15.47 11.86 6.09
N LYS A 287 15.08 10.99 7.04
CA LYS A 287 15.30 9.53 6.94
C LYS A 287 14.58 8.92 5.73
N PHE A 288 13.46 9.50 5.30
CA PHE A 288 12.72 9.05 4.12
C PHE A 288 13.42 9.41 2.80
N PHE A 289 14.37 10.35 2.82
CA PHE A 289 15.09 10.86 1.65
C PHE A 289 16.55 10.41 1.59
N THR A 290 17.03 9.73 2.63
CA THR A 290 18.38 9.19 2.67
C THR A 290 18.56 8.17 1.54
N PRO A 291 19.65 8.24 0.75
CA PRO A 291 19.91 7.28 -0.33
C PRO A 291 19.91 5.83 0.17
N GLY A 292 19.37 4.93 -0.66
CA GLY A 292 19.31 3.51 -0.37
C GLY A 292 17.90 3.00 -0.05
N LYS A 293 17.81 1.72 0.34
CA LYS A 293 16.53 1.07 0.61
C LYS A 293 15.94 1.59 1.91
N LEU A 294 14.73 2.15 1.83
CA LEU A 294 13.94 2.53 3.00
C LEU A 294 13.68 1.31 3.89
N ARG A 295 14.03 1.42 5.18
CA ARG A 295 13.82 0.37 6.19
C ARG A 295 12.71 0.80 7.12
N ASP A 296 11.60 0.07 7.09
CA ASP A 296 10.39 0.36 7.87
C ASP A 296 10.65 0.57 9.38
N LYS A 297 11.51 -0.26 9.99
CA LYS A 297 11.88 -0.17 11.42
C LYS A 297 12.59 1.13 11.79
N ALA A 298 13.23 1.80 10.83
CA ALA A 298 13.92 3.07 11.06
C ALA A 298 13.00 4.29 10.85
N LEU A 299 11.86 4.08 10.17
CA LEU A 299 10.91 5.12 9.77
C LEU A 299 9.65 5.15 10.65
N PHE A 300 9.36 4.06 11.37
CA PHE A 300 8.19 3.96 12.24
C PHE A 300 8.54 3.34 13.60
N PRO A 301 8.02 3.89 14.71
CA PRO A 301 7.08 5.02 14.78
C PRO A 301 7.74 6.36 14.42
N LEU A 302 6.93 7.32 13.98
CA LEU A 302 7.40 8.68 13.68
C LEU A 302 7.95 9.35 14.95
N GLU A 303 9.06 10.06 14.81
CA GLU A 303 9.53 10.94 15.88
C GLU A 303 8.88 12.32 15.77
N LEU A 304 8.12 12.66 16.80
CA LEU A 304 7.27 13.84 16.84
C LEU A 304 7.79 14.86 17.86
N THR A 305 7.58 16.15 17.59
CA THR A 305 7.85 17.26 18.51
C THR A 305 6.60 18.11 18.73
N THR A 306 6.64 18.97 19.75
CA THR A 306 5.54 19.88 20.08
C THR A 306 5.22 20.80 18.92
N TYR A 307 3.94 20.96 18.58
CA TYR A 307 3.51 21.90 17.55
C TYR A 307 3.77 23.35 17.98
N PRO A 308 4.69 24.09 17.34
CA PRO A 308 4.92 25.48 17.66
C PRO A 308 3.79 26.32 17.03
N ARG A 309 3.14 27.14 17.85
CA ARG A 309 2.17 28.13 17.37
C ARG A 309 2.91 29.22 16.60
N THR A 310 2.77 29.23 15.28
CA THR A 310 3.30 30.28 14.41
C THR A 310 2.17 31.23 14.04
N LYS A 311 2.39 32.55 14.20
CA LYS A 311 1.36 33.56 13.91
C LYS A 311 0.95 33.48 12.43
N GLY A 312 -0.35 33.30 12.19
CA GLY A 312 -0.90 33.16 10.84
C GLY A 312 -0.70 31.77 10.21
N ALA A 313 -0.18 30.78 10.95
CA ALA A 313 -0.10 29.41 10.45
C ALA A 313 -1.22 28.53 11.02
N THR A 314 -1.77 27.66 10.19
CA THR A 314 -2.86 26.75 10.55
C THR A 314 -2.63 25.37 9.96
N ALA A 315 -2.91 24.32 10.75
CA ALA A 315 -3.00 22.96 10.24
C ALA A 315 -4.37 22.75 9.57
N LEU A 316 -4.40 22.38 8.29
CA LEU A 316 -5.66 22.15 7.59
C LEU A 316 -6.24 20.77 7.93
N SER A 317 -7.45 20.75 8.50
CA SER A 317 -8.20 19.52 8.77
C SER A 317 -8.93 19.04 7.52
N ARG A 318 -8.81 17.75 7.17
CA ARG A 318 -9.78 17.08 6.30
C ARG A 318 -11.15 17.24 6.98
N ARG A 319 -12.11 17.87 6.30
CA ARG A 319 -13.50 17.89 6.77
C ARG A 319 -14.19 16.66 6.21
#